data_AF-A0AAD6GNY1-F1
#
_entry.id   AF-A0AAD6GNY1-F1
#
_cell.length_a   1.000
_cell.length_b   1.000
_cell.length_c   1.000
_cell.angle_alpha   90.00
_cell.angle_beta   90.00
_cell.angle_gamma   90.00
#
_symmetry.space_group_name_H-M   'P 1'
#
loop_
_entity.id
_entity.type
_entity.pdbx_description
1 polymer ?
#
loop_
_entity_poly.entity_id
_entity_poly.type
_entity_poly.pdbx_seq_one_letter_code
_entity_poly.pdbx_strand_id
1 'polypeptide(L)'
;MALSARFSKNPSFSNIDARVRGKRYEEDCKRLLDWNDISLTTIQACVLLGAIAITDGKAASENIHYAVACRMAQLLDLPRREAGSMVEREVNIRGSSLLPSIHVA
;
A
#
# COMPACT_ATOMS: atom_id res chain seq x y z
N MET A 1 3.18 1.17 -9.42
CA MET A 1 3.82 2.20 -10.27
C MET A 1 3.64 3.63 -9.76
N ALA A 2 2.56 3.95 -9.05
CA ALA A 2 2.28 5.31 -8.60
C ALA A 2 3.41 5.97 -7.78
N LEU A 3 3.84 5.33 -6.69
CA LEU A 3 4.91 5.88 -5.84
C LEU A 3 6.28 5.90 -6.56
N SER A 4 6.62 4.86 -7.31
CA SER A 4 7.91 4.77 -8.02
C SER A 4 8.04 5.78 -9.16
N ALA A 5 6.94 6.14 -9.83
CA ALA A 5 6.95 7.15 -10.90
C ALA A 5 7.42 8.52 -10.40
N ARG A 6 7.14 8.87 -9.13
CA ARG A 6 7.58 10.12 -8.50
C ARG A 6 9.11 10.27 -8.45
N PHE A 7 9.82 9.15 -8.29
CA PHE A 7 11.29 9.11 -8.18
C PHE A 7 11.98 8.68 -9.49
N SER A 8 11.21 8.38 -10.53
CA SER A 8 11.75 7.90 -11.80
C SER A 8 12.48 8.99 -12.58
N LYS A 9 13.63 8.63 -13.16
CA LYS A 9 14.40 9.46 -14.10
C LYS A 9 14.17 9.08 -15.56
N ASN A 10 13.16 8.24 -15.86
CA ASN A 10 12.89 7.80 -17.21
C ASN A 10 12.53 9.01 -18.11
N PRO A 11 13.07 9.11 -19.35
CA PRO A 11 12.78 10.20 -20.28
C PRO A 11 11.28 10.44 -20.55
N SER A 12 10.44 9.41 -20.38
CA SER A 12 8.98 9.50 -20.50
C SER A 12 8.34 10.47 -19.50
N PHE A 13 9.04 10.81 -18.41
CA PHE A 13 8.59 11.76 -17.39
C PHE A 13 9.32 13.11 -17.44
N SER A 14 10.13 13.36 -18.48
CA SER A 14 11.00 14.55 -18.59
C SER A 14 10.23 15.88 -18.44
N ASN A 15 9.00 15.93 -18.94
CA ASN A 15 8.13 17.13 -18.91
C ASN A 15 7.00 17.07 -17.87
N ILE A 16 7.07 16.12 -16.92
CA ILE A 16 6.02 15.93 -15.91
C ILE A 16 6.61 16.24 -14.53
N ASP A 17 5.96 17.12 -13.76
CA ASP A 17 6.36 17.42 -12.38
C ASP A 17 6.38 16.13 -11.54
N ALA A 18 7.45 15.92 -10.78
CA ALA A 18 7.66 14.71 -10.00
C ALA A 18 6.45 14.34 -9.12
N ARG A 19 5.78 15.34 -8.53
CA ARG A 19 4.64 15.16 -7.63
C ARG A 19 3.41 14.61 -8.34
N VAL A 20 3.27 14.83 -9.65
CA VAL A 20 2.09 14.38 -10.41
C VAL A 20 2.34 13.18 -11.31
N ARG A 21 3.60 12.74 -11.51
CA ARG A 21 3.96 11.55 -12.32
C ARG A 21 3.20 10.28 -11.94
N GLY A 22 2.89 10.13 -10.66
CA GLY A 22 2.20 8.96 -10.11
C GLY A 22 0.69 8.98 -10.24
N LYS A 23 0.06 10.13 -10.53
CA LYS A 23 -1.40 10.31 -10.35
C LYS A 23 -2.24 9.33 -11.14
N ARG A 24 -1.94 9.12 -12.43
CA ARG A 24 -2.68 8.17 -13.27
C ARG A 24 -2.62 6.75 -12.72
N TYR A 25 -1.46 6.32 -12.25
CA TYR A 25 -1.29 5.00 -11.65
C TYR A 25 -2.00 4.89 -10.29
N GLU A 26 -2.07 5.98 -9.53
CA GLU A 26 -2.84 6.03 -8.27
C GLU A 26 -4.33 5.88 -8.54
N GLU A 27 -4.86 6.61 -9.53
CA GLU A 27 -6.25 6.52 -9.97
C GLU A 27 -6.61 5.11 -10.45
N ASP A 28 -5.75 4.51 -11.27
CA ASP A 28 -5.91 3.11 -11.72
C ASP A 28 -5.85 2.13 -10.54
N CYS A 29 -4.93 2.31 -9.59
CA CYS A 29 -4.88 1.49 -8.38
C CYS A 29 -6.17 1.59 -7.58
N LYS A 30 -6.72 2.80 -7.38
CA LYS A 30 -8.00 2.99 -6.66
C LYS A 30 -9.17 2.33 -7.38
N ARG A 31 -9.19 2.40 -8.71
CA ARG A 31 -10.24 1.78 -9.54
C ARG A 31 -10.20 0.26 -9.50
N LEU A 32 -9.00 -0.32 -9.41
CA LEU A 32 -8.80 -1.77 -9.39
C LEU A 32 -8.83 -2.37 -7.98
N LEU A 33 -8.80 -1.53 -6.94
CA LEU A 33 -8.81 -1.97 -5.55
C LEU A 33 -10.19 -2.56 -5.20
N ASP A 34 -10.23 -3.87 -4.97
CA ASP A 34 -11.37 -4.54 -4.39
C ASP A 34 -11.18 -4.68 -2.88
N TRP A 35 -11.99 -3.96 -2.11
CA TRP A 35 -11.96 -4.01 -0.64
C TRP A 35 -12.44 -5.35 -0.07
N ASN A 36 -13.10 -6.18 -0.86
CA ASN A 36 -13.55 -7.50 -0.45
C ASN A 36 -12.50 -8.59 -0.69
N ASP A 37 -11.46 -8.31 -1.50
CA ASP A 37 -10.34 -9.23 -1.66
C ASP A 37 -9.40 -9.14 -0.46
N ILE A 38 -9.61 -10.00 0.53
CA ILE A 38 -8.75 -10.10 1.71
C ILE A 38 -7.49 -10.88 1.33
N SER A 39 -6.53 -10.17 0.75
CA SER A 39 -5.26 -10.74 0.30
C SER A 39 -4.06 -9.90 0.73
N LEU A 40 -2.87 -10.52 0.76
CA LEU A 40 -1.61 -9.82 0.99
C LEU A 40 -1.38 -8.72 -0.06
N THR A 41 -1.79 -8.96 -1.30
CA THR A 41 -1.70 -7.99 -2.39
C THR A 41 -2.56 -6.76 -2.11
N THR A 42 -3.80 -6.94 -1.63
CA THR A 42 -4.69 -5.83 -1.27
C THR A 42 -4.13 -5.04 -0.08
N ILE A 43 -3.55 -5.72 0.91
CA ILE A 43 -2.85 -5.06 2.03
C ILE A 43 -1.70 -4.20 1.52
N GLN A 44 -0.85 -4.74 0.65
CA GLN A 44 0.28 -4.00 0.07
C GLN A 44 -0.19 -2.82 -0.78
N ALA A 45 -1.27 -2.98 -1.55
CA ALA A 45 -1.87 -1.90 -2.33
C ALA A 45 -2.37 -0.76 -1.42
N CYS A 46 -3.03 -1.10 -0.31
CA CYS A 46 -3.48 -0.14 0.68
C CYS A 46 -2.31 0.59 1.34
N VAL A 47 -1.24 -0.11 1.73
CA VAL A 47 -0.02 0.52 2.28
C VAL A 47 0.59 1.51 1.28
N LEU A 48 0.64 1.16 -0.01
CA LEU A 48 1.17 2.05 -1.05
C LEU A 48 0.27 3.28 -1.26
N LEU A 49 -1.06 3.12 -1.27
CA LEU A 49 -2.00 4.23 -1.39
C LEU A 49 -1.98 5.15 -0.16
N GLY A 50 -1.79 4.58 1.04
CA GLY A 50 -1.55 5.34 2.27
C GLY A 50 -0.28 6.19 2.17
N ALA A 51 0.82 5.59 1.72
CA ALA A 51 2.09 6.31 1.51
C ALA A 51 1.95 7.45 0.48
N ILE A 52 1.20 7.23 -0.61
CA ILE A 52 0.91 8.28 -1.60
C ILE A 52 0.09 9.41 -0.98
N ALA A 53 -0.94 9.08 -0.19
CA ALA A 53 -1.77 10.06 0.50
C ALA A 53 -0.96 10.94 1.47
N ILE A 54 0.04 10.37 2.16
CA ILE A 54 1.01 11.15 2.97
C ILE A 54 1.73 12.19 2.08
N THR A 55 2.27 11.77 0.93
CA THR A 55 3.01 12.68 0.04
C THR A 55 2.16 13.79 -0.57
N ASP A 56 0.84 13.63 -0.53
CA ASP A 56 -0.16 14.58 -1.01
C ASP A 56 -0.83 15.39 0.12
N GLY A 57 -0.47 15.15 1.39
CA GLY A 57 -1.07 15.81 2.55
C GLY A 57 -2.53 15.43 2.81
N LYS A 58 -2.97 14.25 2.34
CA LYS A 58 -4.36 13.77 2.45
C LYS A 58 -4.53 12.86 3.66
N ALA A 59 -4.47 13.42 4.87
CA ALA A 59 -4.50 12.67 6.13
C ALA A 59 -5.72 11.71 6.28
N ALA A 60 -6.91 12.14 5.82
CA ALA A 60 -8.09 11.27 5.85
C ALA A 60 -7.92 10.03 4.95
N SER A 61 -7.38 10.22 3.75
CA SER A 61 -7.13 9.12 2.80
C SER A 61 -6.05 8.18 3.33
N GLU A 62 -4.97 8.73 3.89
CA GLU A 62 -3.93 7.96 4.56
C GLU A 62 -4.52 7.02 5.63
N ASN A 63 -5.28 7.60 6.57
CA ASN A 63 -5.87 6.86 7.68
C ASN A 63 -6.79 5.73 7.21
N ILE A 64 -7.63 5.97 6.20
CA ILE A 64 -8.53 4.95 5.65
C ILE A 64 -7.74 3.76 5.10
N HIS A 65 -6.74 4.02 4.25
CA HIS A 65 -6.00 2.93 3.63
C HIS A 65 -5.18 2.13 4.66
N TYR A 66 -4.54 2.79 5.61
CA TYR A 66 -3.82 2.07 6.67
C TYR A 66 -4.77 1.30 7.60
N ALA A 67 -5.92 1.86 7.98
CA ALA A 67 -6.89 1.17 8.82
C ALA A 67 -7.41 -0.12 8.15
N VAL A 68 -7.71 -0.07 6.86
CA VAL A 68 -8.16 -1.25 6.13
C VAL A 68 -7.04 -2.28 5.99
N ALA A 69 -5.82 -1.84 5.66
CA ALA A 69 -4.66 -2.73 5.58
C ALA A 69 -4.38 -3.44 6.92
N CYS A 70 -4.46 -2.71 8.03
CA CYS A 70 -4.39 -3.26 9.39
C CYS A 70 -5.46 -4.33 9.62
N ARG A 71 -6.70 -4.03 9.25
CA ARG A 71 -7.81 -4.95 9.48
C ARG A 71 -7.68 -6.23 8.66
N MET A 72 -7.29 -6.12 7.40
CA MET A 72 -7.04 -7.27 6.53
C MET A 72 -5.87 -8.13 7.03
N ALA A 73 -4.78 -7.51 7.49
CA ALA A 73 -3.65 -8.24 8.05
C ALA A 73 -4.01 -9.04 9.30
N GLN A 74 -4.88 -8.49 10.17
CA GLN A 74 -5.44 -9.19 11.32
C GLN A 74 -6.33 -10.37 10.89
N LEU A 75 -7.18 -10.18 9.89
CA LEU A 75 -8.06 -11.23 9.38
C LEU A 75 -7.29 -12.41 8.77
N LEU A 76 -6.14 -12.13 8.14
CA LEU A 76 -5.26 -13.16 7.58
C LEU A 76 -4.30 -13.78 8.59
N ASP A 77 -4.23 -13.25 9.82
CA ASP A 77 -3.24 -13.60 10.84
C ASP A 77 -1.82 -13.71 10.26
N LEU A 78 -1.42 -12.71 9.45
CA LEU A 78 -0.16 -12.73 8.69
C LEU A 78 1.08 -13.14 9.52
N PRO A 79 1.25 -12.71 10.78
CA PRO A 79 2.41 -13.12 11.59
C PRO A 79 2.50 -14.62 11.85
N ARG A 80 1.37 -15.34 11.88
CA ARG A 80 1.30 -16.77 12.18
C ARG A 80 0.92 -17.62 10.97
N ARG A 81 0.62 -16.98 9.84
CA ARG A 81 0.26 -17.65 8.60
C ARG A 81 1.38 -18.60 8.16
N GLU A 82 1.01 -19.86 7.92
CA GLU A 82 1.93 -20.86 7.40
C GLU A 82 2.51 -20.39 6.05
N ALA A 83 3.81 -20.59 5.87
CA ALA A 83 4.54 -20.16 4.70
C ALA A 83 5.28 -21.36 4.10
N GLY A 84 5.16 -21.56 2.79
CA GLY A 84 5.85 -22.62 2.07
C GLY A 84 7.34 -22.34 1.86
N SER A 85 7.80 -21.12 2.15
CA SER A 85 9.21 -20.73 2.06
C SER A 85 9.60 -19.67 3.09
N MET A 86 10.90 -19.53 3.34
CA MET A 86 11.43 -18.45 4.19
C MET A 86 11.14 -17.06 3.60
N VAL A 87 11.13 -16.94 2.27
CA VAL A 87 10.81 -15.66 1.60
C VAL A 87 9.35 -15.29 1.86
N GLU A 88 8.43 -16.22 1.69
CA GLU A 88 7.01 -15.99 1.95
C GLU A 88 6.77 -15.62 3.42
N ARG A 89 7.46 -16.29 4.36
CA ARG A 89 7.41 -15.94 5.79
C ARG A 89 7.86 -14.50 6.03
N GLU A 90 8.97 -14.09 5.43
CA GLU A 90 9.48 -12.73 5.59
C GLU A 90 8.54 -11.68 4.99
N VAL A 91 7.91 -11.98 3.84
CA VAL A 91 6.93 -11.08 3.22
C VAL A 91 5.69 -10.95 4.12
N ASN A 92 5.20 -12.04 4.72
CA ASN A 92 4.08 -11.99 5.65
C ASN A 92 4.41 -11.15 6.91
N ILE A 93 5.59 -11.35 7.49
CA ILE A 93 6.07 -10.59 8.65
C ILE A 93 6.17 -9.09 8.31
N ARG A 94 6.79 -8.73 7.18
CA ARG A 94 6.94 -7.33 6.76
C ARG A 94 5.61 -6.68 6.38
N GLY A 95 4.73 -7.42 5.73
CA GLY A 95 3.37 -6.97 5.45
C GLY A 95 2.62 -6.59 6.73
N SER A 96 2.86 -7.33 7.81
CA SER A 96 2.30 -7.01 9.13
C SER A 96 3.01 -5.86 9.86
N SER A 97 4.34 -5.71 9.73
CA SER A 97 5.12 -4.74 10.50
C SER A 97 5.14 -3.33 9.91
N LEU A 98 4.85 -3.18 8.62
CA LEU A 98 4.73 -1.88 7.94
C LEU A 98 3.44 -1.14 8.27
N LEU A 99 2.54 -1.79 9.01
CA LEU A 99 1.26 -1.23 9.39
C LEU A 99 1.41 -0.43 10.68
N PRO A 100 0.92 0.83 10.73
CA PRO A 100 0.94 1.59 11.96
C PRO A 100 0.19 0.81 13.04
N SER A 101 0.72 0.76 14.25
CA SER A 101 0.07 0.14 15.41
C SER A 101 -1.16 0.94 15.79
N ILE A 102 -2.24 0.79 15.02
CA ILE A 102 -3.54 1.35 15.37
C ILE A 102 -4.03 0.53 16.56
N HIS A 103 -3.80 1.04 17.77
CA HIS A 103 -4.58 0.64 18.93
C HIS A 103 -6.02 1.06 18.63
N VAL A 104 -6.81 0.11 18.14
CA VAL A 104 -8.26 0.25 18.16
C VAL A 104 -8.63 0.25 19.64
N ALA A 105 -9.00 1.43 20.13
CA ALA A 105 -9.59 1.62 21.45
C ALA A 105 -10.97 0.95 21.51
#